data_AF-A0A7C9VGV1-F1
#
_entry.id   AF-A0A7C9VGV1-F1
#
_cell.length_a   1.000
_cell.length_b   1.000
_cell.length_c   1.000
_cell.angle_alpha   90.00
_cell.angle_beta   90.00
_cell.angle_gamma   90.00
#
_symmetry.space_group_name_H-M   'P 1'
#
loop_
_entity.id
_entity.type
_entity.pdbx_description
1 polymer ?
#
loop_
_entity_poly.entity_id
_entity_poly.type
_entity_poly.pdbx_seq_one_letter_code
_entity_poly.pdbx_strand_id
1 'polypeptide(L)'
;TPSVNLDTFAGTTAHIATGVTVGSGNPAISATLQAWSVTNDGTVTGGNTVKLDQGGTFTNTAAATVTGTLTAITFGYKPFGLPPAGGPGTLNNYGTITGGVEGVTMWLGGTVNNYYGGLIKTDTGVNAVSIGQGTSRTLYNAGTIQSNKTTGFSTGVLIQGGPSTFTNTSTGVIFGDYNGVYGSATAVWTSFSNAGSITSNRGAAVEATGGGTITNSGTIANTGSAGNAADWNGILVRNTAAAEIINSGTISGKTNAITFAAAAGVPAGATHTLRLQTGSVLVGNVVGGTGTDNLILEGTGTEGIAKFSNFETLTMNGVDWTLTGNGTFSTTTTVQAGTLRINGQLTSPAVGVQSGGTLTGNGTVVGNVTNNTGGNVRVDSGTLAFNGNYIHQMGAFLTVGVTPSANGVLAITGTGHTATINGGTVRVMAGVGSYAPSTQYTILTTTG
;
A
#
# COMPACT_ATOMS: atom_id res chain seq x y z
N THR A 1 -38.07 24.43 4.53
CA THR A 1 -38.67 24.13 5.84
C THR A 1 -37.68 24.49 6.91
N PRO A 2 -38.13 25.00 8.08
CA PRO A 2 -37.27 25.19 9.24
C PRO A 2 -36.61 23.87 9.67
N SER A 3 -35.72 23.93 10.65
CA SER A 3 -35.09 22.74 11.24
C SER A 3 -36.12 21.72 11.71
N VAL A 4 -35.82 20.44 11.50
CA VAL A 4 -36.66 19.31 11.90
C VAL A 4 -36.02 18.59 13.08
N ASN A 5 -36.72 18.53 14.21
CA ASN A 5 -36.35 17.68 15.32
C ASN A 5 -37.15 16.37 15.26
N LEU A 6 -36.50 15.27 14.90
CA LEU A 6 -37.14 13.96 14.78
C LEU A 6 -37.57 13.39 16.13
N ASP A 7 -36.98 13.84 17.24
CA ASP A 7 -37.36 13.41 18.60
C ASP A 7 -38.80 13.82 18.98
N THR A 8 -39.42 14.75 18.25
CA THR A 8 -40.82 15.16 18.46
C THR A 8 -41.83 14.30 17.69
N PHE A 9 -41.37 13.33 16.91
CA PHE A 9 -42.22 12.46 16.10
C PHE A 9 -42.18 11.02 16.61
N ALA A 10 -43.29 10.30 16.44
CA ALA A 10 -43.31 8.86 16.62
C ALA A 10 -42.76 8.16 15.37
N GLY A 11 -42.09 7.02 15.55
CA GLY A 11 -41.51 6.22 14.48
C GLY A 11 -39.99 6.26 14.44
N THR A 12 -39.39 5.69 13.39
CA THR A 12 -37.93 5.56 13.24
C THR A 12 -37.48 5.81 11.80
N THR A 13 -38.36 6.34 10.95
CA THR A 13 -38.09 6.59 9.53
C THR A 13 -38.52 7.99 9.11
N ALA A 14 -37.67 8.71 8.39
CA ALA A 14 -38.01 10.01 7.81
C ALA A 14 -37.60 10.10 6.34
N HIS A 15 -38.34 10.85 5.55
CA HIS A 15 -38.08 11.04 4.11
C HIS A 15 -38.22 12.51 3.72
N ILE A 16 -37.19 13.03 3.07
CA ILE A 16 -37.16 14.38 2.51
C ILE A 16 -37.34 14.21 1.00
N ALA A 17 -38.53 14.55 0.52
CA ALA A 17 -38.89 14.38 -0.88
C ALA A 17 -38.11 15.33 -1.81
N THR A 18 -38.07 14.99 -3.09
CA THR A 18 -37.48 15.84 -4.13
C THR A 18 -38.08 17.24 -4.13
N GLY A 19 -37.23 18.26 -4.29
CA GLY A 19 -37.64 19.67 -4.26
C GLY A 19 -37.89 20.25 -2.87
N VAL A 20 -37.82 19.43 -1.80
CA VAL A 20 -37.90 19.92 -0.42
C VAL A 20 -36.52 20.37 0.06
N THR A 21 -36.46 21.58 0.62
CA THR A 21 -35.29 22.10 1.32
C THR A 21 -35.52 22.11 2.83
N VAL A 22 -34.66 21.48 3.63
CA VAL A 22 -34.66 21.52 5.11
C VAL A 22 -33.48 22.35 5.61
N GLY A 23 -33.73 23.41 6.40
CA GLY A 23 -32.68 24.34 6.83
C GLY A 23 -33.15 25.78 7.05
N SER A 24 -32.33 26.69 7.58
CA SER A 24 -30.88 26.64 7.82
C SER A 24 -30.48 26.46 9.29
N GLY A 25 -31.34 25.83 10.11
CA GLY A 25 -31.09 25.67 11.55
C GLY A 25 -29.80 24.90 11.91
N ASN A 26 -29.47 24.89 13.20
CA ASN A 26 -28.28 24.22 13.73
C ASN A 26 -28.65 23.33 14.93
N PRO A 27 -28.97 22.03 14.71
CA PRO A 27 -28.99 21.31 13.43
C PRO A 27 -30.14 21.66 12.48
N ALA A 28 -30.02 21.30 11.20
CA ALA A 28 -31.16 21.33 10.28
C ALA A 28 -32.04 20.09 10.48
N ILE A 29 -31.43 18.94 10.77
CA ILE A 29 -32.11 17.71 11.19
C ILE A 29 -31.43 17.19 12.46
N SER A 30 -32.22 16.95 13.52
CA SER A 30 -31.73 16.37 14.77
C SER A 30 -32.52 15.12 15.16
N ALA A 31 -31.81 14.06 15.55
CA ALA A 31 -32.35 12.94 16.31
C ALA A 31 -31.35 12.56 17.41
N THR A 32 -31.75 12.69 18.67
CA THR A 32 -30.83 12.53 19.82
C THR A 32 -31.21 11.37 20.75
N LEU A 33 -32.47 10.95 20.73
CA LEU A 33 -33.00 9.97 21.69
C LEU A 33 -32.99 8.53 21.18
N GLN A 34 -33.02 8.31 19.87
CA GLN A 34 -33.01 6.98 19.26
C GLN A 34 -32.44 7.00 17.84
N ALA A 35 -32.13 5.83 17.30
CA ALA A 35 -31.64 5.70 15.92
C ALA A 35 -32.77 5.96 14.91
N TRP A 36 -32.44 6.59 13.79
CA TRP A 36 -33.37 6.86 12.70
C TRP A 36 -32.82 6.39 11.35
N SER A 37 -33.72 5.98 10.46
CA SER A 37 -33.45 5.80 9.04
C SER A 37 -33.99 6.99 8.27
N VAL A 38 -33.10 7.82 7.73
CA VAL A 38 -33.45 9.05 7.02
C VAL A 38 -33.08 8.90 5.55
N THR A 39 -34.02 9.13 4.65
CA THR A 39 -33.76 9.22 3.19
C THR A 39 -33.90 10.67 2.74
N ASN A 40 -32.91 11.16 2.00
CA ASN A 40 -32.89 12.48 1.41
C ASN A 40 -32.88 12.40 -0.12
N ASP A 41 -33.93 12.92 -0.74
CA ASP A 41 -34.05 13.18 -2.18
C ASP A 41 -34.02 14.68 -2.52
N GLY A 42 -33.93 15.54 -1.51
CA GLY A 42 -34.00 16.99 -1.62
C GLY A 42 -32.69 17.67 -1.21
N THR A 43 -32.83 18.83 -0.57
CA THR A 43 -31.70 19.65 -0.10
C THR A 43 -31.75 19.81 1.42
N VAL A 44 -30.64 19.56 2.10
CA VAL A 44 -30.50 19.84 3.53
C VAL A 44 -29.36 20.82 3.74
N THR A 45 -29.59 21.89 4.48
CA THR A 45 -28.57 22.92 4.72
C THR A 45 -28.64 23.47 6.14
N GLY A 46 -27.50 23.77 6.75
CA GLY A 46 -27.43 24.34 8.09
C GLY A 46 -26.01 24.45 8.64
N GLY A 47 -25.88 24.62 9.96
CA GLY A 47 -24.59 24.58 10.66
C GLY A 47 -24.03 23.17 10.75
N ASN A 48 -24.39 22.46 11.83
CA ASN A 48 -24.26 21.01 11.95
C ASN A 48 -25.47 20.35 11.30
N THR A 49 -25.42 20.11 10.00
CA THR A 49 -26.65 20.00 9.18
C THR A 49 -27.51 18.81 9.56
N VAL A 50 -26.93 17.62 9.69
CA VAL A 50 -27.63 16.40 10.14
C VAL A 50 -26.92 15.85 11.39
N LYS A 51 -27.68 15.61 12.47
CA LYS A 51 -27.17 15.06 13.72
C LYS A 51 -28.01 13.86 14.17
N LEU A 52 -27.41 12.67 14.15
CA LEU A 52 -28.02 11.39 14.53
C LEU A 52 -27.21 10.74 15.68
N ASP A 53 -27.49 11.14 16.92
CA ASP A 53 -26.62 10.80 18.07
C ASP A 53 -26.65 9.31 18.39
N GLN A 54 -27.80 8.65 18.30
CA GLN A 54 -27.90 7.21 18.58
C GLN A 54 -27.60 6.36 17.32
N GLY A 55 -27.03 6.97 16.27
CA GLY A 55 -26.72 6.28 15.03
C GLY A 55 -27.94 6.13 14.12
N GLY A 56 -28.01 5.00 13.42
CA GLY A 56 -29.03 4.73 12.41
C GLY A 56 -28.49 4.83 10.99
N THR A 57 -29.36 5.08 10.02
CA THR A 57 -29.00 5.14 8.60
C THR A 57 -29.36 6.49 8.00
N PHE A 58 -28.47 7.05 7.19
CA PHE A 58 -28.77 8.19 6.32
C PHE A 58 -28.50 7.79 4.87
N THR A 59 -29.48 7.95 4.00
CA THR A 59 -29.36 7.72 2.56
C THR A 59 -29.51 9.05 1.83
N ASN A 60 -28.46 9.51 1.16
CA ASN A 60 -28.49 10.68 0.31
C ASN A 60 -28.53 10.23 -1.16
N THR A 61 -29.66 10.38 -1.84
CA THR A 61 -29.84 9.87 -3.22
C THR A 61 -29.13 10.74 -4.25
N ALA A 62 -29.05 10.28 -5.50
CA ALA A 62 -28.12 10.81 -6.51
C ALA A 62 -28.29 12.32 -6.81
N ALA A 63 -29.52 12.83 -6.78
CA ALA A 63 -29.80 14.26 -7.02
C ALA A 63 -29.79 15.09 -5.73
N ALA A 64 -29.64 14.46 -4.57
CA ALA A 64 -29.82 15.09 -3.28
C ALA A 64 -28.54 15.74 -2.75
N THR A 65 -28.71 16.82 -1.99
CA THR A 65 -27.60 17.61 -1.45
C THR A 65 -27.70 17.79 0.06
N VAL A 66 -26.55 17.72 0.74
CA VAL A 66 -26.38 18.10 2.15
C VAL A 66 -25.23 19.09 2.26
N THR A 67 -25.48 20.30 2.76
CA THR A 67 -24.47 21.37 2.85
C THR A 67 -24.42 21.95 4.26
N GLY A 68 -23.34 21.66 4.99
CA GLY A 68 -23.06 22.22 6.30
C GLY A 68 -22.02 23.33 6.30
N THR A 69 -22.30 24.45 6.95
CA THR A 69 -21.28 25.48 7.22
C THR A 69 -20.27 25.03 8.28
N LEU A 70 -20.63 24.03 9.10
CA LEU A 70 -19.73 23.29 10.00
C LEU A 70 -19.61 21.84 9.50
N THR A 71 -20.06 20.85 10.28
CA THR A 71 -20.11 19.45 9.85
C THR A 71 -21.41 19.17 9.09
N ALA A 72 -21.35 18.51 7.93
CA ALA A 72 -22.56 18.24 7.15
C ALA A 72 -23.40 17.11 7.77
N ILE A 73 -22.78 15.97 8.11
CA ILE A 73 -23.47 14.85 8.77
C ILE A 73 -22.65 14.32 9.93
N THR A 74 -23.29 14.16 11.09
CA THR A 74 -22.70 13.58 12.29
C THR A 74 -23.53 12.40 12.79
N PHE A 75 -22.87 11.25 12.97
CA PHE A 75 -23.39 10.11 13.73
C PHE A 75 -22.64 9.97 15.05
N GLY A 76 -23.36 9.63 16.11
CA GLY A 76 -22.80 9.71 17.46
C GLY A 76 -22.57 11.15 17.89
N TYR A 77 -22.01 11.33 19.07
CA TYR A 77 -21.62 12.65 19.57
C TYR A 77 -20.40 12.54 20.48
N LYS A 78 -19.72 13.66 20.71
CA LYS A 78 -18.62 13.75 21.66
C LYS A 78 -18.89 14.88 22.66
N PRO A 79 -19.25 14.56 23.92
CA PRO A 79 -19.35 15.58 24.95
C PRO A 79 -17.97 16.18 25.25
N PHE A 80 -17.97 17.43 25.71
CA PHE A 80 -16.73 18.10 26.10
C PHE A 80 -16.07 17.37 27.28
N GLY A 81 -14.77 17.08 27.15
CA GLY A 81 -13.99 16.39 28.18
C GLY A 81 -14.33 14.91 28.39
N LEU A 82 -15.23 14.33 27.61
CA LEU A 82 -15.64 12.92 27.72
C LEU A 82 -15.32 12.13 26.43
N PRO A 83 -15.21 10.79 26.53
CA PRO A 83 -15.17 9.93 25.35
C PRO A 83 -16.42 10.09 24.46
N PRO A 84 -16.32 9.79 23.16
CA PRO A 84 -17.49 9.68 22.28
C PRO A 84 -18.60 8.77 22.83
N ALA A 85 -19.84 9.17 22.60
CA ALA A 85 -21.06 8.52 23.08
C ALA A 85 -22.10 8.43 21.95
N GLY A 86 -23.20 7.71 22.21
CA GLY A 86 -24.26 7.45 21.23
C GLY A 86 -24.09 6.12 20.51
N GLY A 87 -24.46 6.07 19.22
CA GLY A 87 -24.46 4.84 18.42
C GLY A 87 -23.72 4.96 17.09
N PRO A 88 -23.30 3.82 16.50
CA PRO A 88 -22.66 3.78 15.18
C PRO A 88 -23.66 4.13 14.07
N GLY A 89 -23.17 4.79 13.02
CA GLY A 89 -23.97 5.19 11.86
C GLY A 89 -23.75 4.35 10.61
N THR A 90 -24.72 4.36 9.71
CA THR A 90 -24.55 3.92 8.31
C THR A 90 -24.90 5.07 7.37
N LEU A 91 -23.95 5.48 6.54
CA LEU A 91 -24.18 6.46 5.48
C LEU A 91 -24.17 5.75 4.12
N ASN A 92 -25.21 5.97 3.32
CA ASN A 92 -25.24 5.62 1.91
C ASN A 92 -25.33 6.92 1.09
N ASN A 93 -24.25 7.31 0.44
CA ASN A 93 -24.20 8.52 -0.38
C ASN A 93 -24.12 8.18 -1.86
N TYR A 94 -25.11 8.67 -2.61
CA TYR A 94 -25.13 8.69 -4.07
C TYR A 94 -25.08 10.14 -4.61
N GLY A 95 -25.47 11.12 -3.78
CA GLY A 95 -25.50 12.53 -4.12
C GLY A 95 -24.30 13.32 -3.62
N THR A 96 -24.51 14.60 -3.29
CA THR A 96 -23.42 15.49 -2.84
C THR A 96 -23.56 15.87 -1.36
N ILE A 97 -22.49 15.68 -0.60
CA ILE A 97 -22.34 16.11 0.79
C ILE A 97 -21.15 17.07 0.87
N THR A 98 -21.39 18.29 1.34
CA THR A 98 -20.35 19.33 1.49
C THR A 98 -20.33 19.85 2.92
N GLY A 99 -19.17 19.78 3.58
CA GLY A 99 -18.95 20.35 4.90
C GLY A 99 -17.98 21.54 4.90
N GLY A 100 -18.19 22.49 5.80
CA GLY A 100 -17.27 23.60 6.06
C GLY A 100 -16.12 23.24 7.01
N VAL A 101 -16.35 22.28 7.91
CA VAL A 101 -15.35 21.72 8.86
C VAL A 101 -15.08 20.26 8.56
N GLU A 102 -16.12 19.41 8.58
CA GLU A 102 -16.04 18.01 8.16
C GLU A 102 -17.23 17.67 7.26
N GLY A 103 -17.03 16.82 6.25
CA GLY A 103 -18.14 16.33 5.43
C GLY A 103 -19.02 15.38 6.24
N VAL A 104 -18.40 14.29 6.72
CA VAL A 104 -19.08 13.25 7.51
C VAL A 104 -18.22 12.88 8.71
N THR A 105 -18.85 12.84 9.89
CA THR A 105 -18.21 12.44 11.14
C THR A 105 -18.97 11.27 11.78
N MET A 106 -18.26 10.19 12.07
CA MET A 106 -18.76 9.04 12.83
C MET A 106 -17.98 8.92 14.13
N TRP A 107 -18.58 9.34 15.24
CA TRP A 107 -17.90 9.44 16.53
C TRP A 107 -17.66 8.09 17.23
N LEU A 108 -18.53 7.11 17.00
CA LEU A 108 -18.45 5.74 17.56
C LEU A 108 -18.43 4.68 16.44
N GLY A 109 -17.74 5.02 15.35
CA GLY A 109 -17.58 4.15 14.21
C GLY A 109 -18.86 4.00 13.41
N GLY A 110 -18.89 3.00 12.55
CA GLY A 110 -19.94 2.77 11.59
C GLY A 110 -19.41 2.52 10.19
N THR A 111 -20.29 2.73 9.22
CA THR A 111 -20.05 2.42 7.81
C THR A 111 -20.36 3.62 6.94
N VAL A 112 -19.36 4.10 6.21
CA VAL A 112 -19.54 5.09 5.13
C VAL A 112 -19.48 4.38 3.78
N ASN A 113 -20.59 4.39 3.05
CA ASN A 113 -20.67 3.93 1.67
C ASN A 113 -20.85 5.16 0.76
N ASN A 114 -19.81 5.52 0.02
CA ASN A 114 -19.88 6.55 -1.02
C ASN A 114 -19.91 5.87 -2.39
N TYR A 115 -21.08 5.76 -2.99
CA TYR A 115 -21.31 5.02 -4.23
C TYR A 115 -20.85 5.83 -5.45
N TYR A 116 -20.83 5.16 -6.61
CA TYR A 116 -20.51 5.80 -7.89
C TYR A 116 -21.37 7.06 -8.12
N GLY A 117 -20.74 8.16 -8.52
CA GLY A 117 -21.37 9.48 -8.66
C GLY A 117 -21.53 10.27 -7.36
N GLY A 118 -21.40 9.61 -6.20
CA GLY A 118 -21.43 10.27 -4.89
C GLY A 118 -20.21 11.12 -4.63
N LEU A 119 -20.42 12.32 -4.08
CA LEU A 119 -19.37 13.26 -3.67
C LEU A 119 -19.49 13.56 -2.18
N ILE A 120 -18.41 13.36 -1.43
CA ILE A 120 -18.26 13.87 -0.07
C ILE A 120 -17.06 14.81 -0.05
N LYS A 121 -17.25 16.08 0.30
CA LYS A 121 -16.14 17.04 0.27
C LYS A 121 -16.13 18.06 1.39
N THR A 122 -14.94 18.64 1.59
CA THR A 122 -14.75 19.90 2.31
C THR A 122 -13.79 20.80 1.53
N ASP A 123 -14.18 22.06 1.31
CA ASP A 123 -13.32 23.01 0.59
C ASP A 123 -12.34 23.74 1.53
N THR A 124 -12.78 24.02 2.76
CA THR A 124 -11.99 24.73 3.80
C THR A 124 -11.82 23.92 5.09
N GLY A 125 -12.45 22.75 5.14
CA GLY A 125 -12.50 21.87 6.30
C GLY A 125 -11.24 21.02 6.50
N VAL A 126 -11.23 20.27 7.59
CA VAL A 126 -10.13 19.34 7.91
C VAL A 126 -10.32 18.02 7.16
N ASN A 127 -11.37 17.28 7.48
CA ASN A 127 -11.56 15.92 6.98
C ASN A 127 -12.83 15.84 6.13
N ALA A 128 -12.76 15.25 4.93
CA ALA A 128 -13.99 14.98 4.18
C ALA A 128 -14.81 13.87 4.86
N VAL A 129 -14.14 12.81 5.30
CA VAL A 129 -14.73 11.73 6.11
C VAL A 129 -13.87 11.46 7.33
N SER A 130 -14.50 11.33 8.50
CA SER A 130 -13.86 10.97 9.77
C SER A 130 -14.63 9.83 10.42
N ILE A 131 -13.99 8.67 10.59
CA ILE A 131 -14.54 7.48 11.26
C ILE A 131 -13.69 7.17 12.49
N GLY A 132 -14.18 7.56 13.68
CA GLY A 132 -13.47 7.40 14.94
C GLY A 132 -14.15 6.39 15.87
N GLN A 133 -13.39 5.81 16.81
CA GLN A 133 -13.85 4.96 17.93
C GLN A 133 -14.93 3.92 17.59
N GLY A 134 -15.54 3.29 18.60
CA GLY A 134 -16.58 2.26 18.43
C GLY A 134 -16.09 0.81 18.33
N THR A 135 -16.85 -0.03 17.63
CA THR A 135 -16.51 -1.45 17.37
C THR A 135 -16.39 -1.77 15.89
N SER A 136 -16.92 -0.92 15.01
CA SER A 136 -16.86 -1.06 13.54
C SER A 136 -16.35 0.22 12.90
N ARG A 137 -15.47 0.10 11.90
CA ARG A 137 -14.99 1.23 11.08
C ARG A 137 -14.84 0.72 9.66
N THR A 138 -15.84 1.00 8.84
CA THR A 138 -15.91 0.53 7.46
C THR A 138 -16.02 1.70 6.51
N LEU A 139 -15.15 1.74 5.51
CA LEU A 139 -15.31 2.62 4.36
C LEU A 139 -15.42 1.79 3.08
N TYR A 140 -16.44 2.09 2.29
CA TYR A 140 -16.54 1.70 0.89
C TYR A 140 -16.65 2.96 0.03
N ASN A 141 -15.73 3.13 -0.92
CA ASN A 141 -15.74 4.26 -1.86
C ASN A 141 -15.70 3.79 -3.31
N ALA A 142 -16.69 4.23 -4.08
CA ALA A 142 -16.77 4.15 -5.53
C ALA A 142 -17.04 5.51 -6.19
N GLY A 143 -17.29 6.55 -5.39
CA GLY A 143 -17.41 7.94 -5.83
C GLY A 143 -16.15 8.75 -5.49
N THR A 144 -16.34 10.05 -5.19
CA THR A 144 -15.27 10.98 -4.84
C THR A 144 -15.35 11.41 -3.38
N ILE A 145 -14.23 11.33 -2.66
CA ILE A 145 -14.05 11.88 -1.32
C ILE A 145 -12.89 12.89 -1.37
N GLN A 146 -13.14 14.15 -0.99
CA GLN A 146 -12.19 15.23 -1.25
C GLN A 146 -12.05 16.26 -0.12
N SER A 147 -10.84 16.47 0.39
CA SER A 147 -10.51 17.61 1.26
C SER A 147 -9.51 18.54 0.58
N ASN A 148 -9.98 19.75 0.20
CA ASN A 148 -9.22 20.70 -0.63
C ASN A 148 -8.43 21.74 0.16
N LYS A 149 -8.57 21.77 1.49
CA LYS A 149 -7.91 22.78 2.31
C LYS A 149 -6.39 22.65 2.21
N THR A 150 -5.71 23.72 1.78
CA THR A 150 -4.26 23.71 1.53
C THR A 150 -3.38 24.01 2.76
N THR A 151 -3.98 24.03 3.96
CA THR A 151 -3.32 24.33 5.24
C THR A 151 -3.71 23.32 6.31
N GLY A 152 -2.90 23.19 7.36
CA GLY A 152 -3.11 22.19 8.40
C GLY A 152 -3.07 20.74 7.86
N PHE A 153 -3.68 19.83 8.60
CA PHE A 153 -3.69 18.38 8.36
C PHE A 153 -4.99 17.93 7.67
N SER A 154 -5.28 18.52 6.52
CA SER A 154 -6.48 18.21 5.74
C SER A 154 -6.44 16.81 5.14
N THR A 155 -7.43 15.99 5.44
CA THR A 155 -7.44 14.57 5.07
C THR A 155 -8.67 14.22 4.25
N GLY A 156 -8.52 13.41 3.21
CA GLY A 156 -9.68 12.84 2.50
C GLY A 156 -10.47 11.95 3.46
N VAL A 157 -9.83 10.92 3.99
CA VAL A 157 -10.40 10.00 4.97
C VAL A 157 -9.51 9.86 6.21
N LEU A 158 -10.07 10.16 7.39
CA LEU A 158 -9.47 9.89 8.70
C LEU A 158 -10.14 8.66 9.33
N ILE A 159 -9.33 7.68 9.80
CA ILE A 159 -9.80 6.52 10.57
C ILE A 159 -9.03 6.38 11.89
N GLN A 160 -9.78 6.22 12.99
CA GLN A 160 -9.22 6.15 14.34
C GLN A 160 -9.94 5.15 15.26
N GLY A 161 -9.23 4.67 16.28
CA GLY A 161 -9.84 4.05 17.45
C GLY A 161 -9.99 2.53 17.41
N GLY A 162 -9.48 1.85 16.39
CA GLY A 162 -9.43 0.38 16.38
C GLY A 162 -9.29 -0.21 14.98
N PRO A 163 -9.30 -1.55 14.88
CA PRO A 163 -9.31 -2.29 13.63
C PRO A 163 -10.35 -1.76 12.63
N SER A 164 -9.97 -1.69 11.35
CA SER A 164 -10.79 -1.07 10.32
C SER A 164 -10.69 -1.76 8.96
N THR A 165 -11.79 -1.68 8.21
CA THR A 165 -11.92 -2.20 6.84
C THR A 165 -12.10 -1.04 5.86
N PHE A 166 -11.34 -1.06 4.78
CA PHE A 166 -11.26 0.02 3.83
C PHE A 166 -11.25 -0.53 2.41
N THR A 167 -12.17 -0.05 1.57
CA THR A 167 -12.23 -0.37 0.15
C THR A 167 -12.40 0.90 -0.67
N ASN A 168 -11.41 1.19 -1.50
CA ASN A 168 -11.52 2.17 -2.58
C ASN A 168 -11.54 1.41 -3.92
N THR A 169 -12.70 1.36 -4.56
CA THR A 169 -12.91 0.62 -5.81
C THR A 169 -12.23 1.31 -7.01
N SER A 170 -12.25 0.68 -8.18
CA SER A 170 -11.59 1.20 -9.39
C SER A 170 -12.11 2.57 -9.86
N THR A 171 -13.36 2.93 -9.53
CA THR A 171 -13.92 4.26 -9.81
C THR A 171 -13.74 5.24 -8.66
N GLY A 172 -13.31 4.75 -7.50
CA GLY A 172 -13.15 5.52 -6.28
C GLY A 172 -11.98 6.49 -6.37
N VAL A 173 -12.26 7.76 -6.06
CA VAL A 173 -11.26 8.82 -5.96
C VAL A 173 -11.24 9.35 -4.54
N ILE A 174 -10.06 9.35 -3.92
CA ILE A 174 -9.83 9.95 -2.62
C ILE A 174 -8.69 10.95 -2.75
N PHE A 175 -8.94 12.17 -2.33
CA PHE A 175 -7.94 13.22 -2.25
C PHE A 175 -8.04 13.93 -0.92
N GLY A 176 -6.89 14.14 -0.29
CA GLY A 176 -6.76 15.14 0.76
C GLY A 176 -5.45 15.85 0.57
N ASP A 177 -5.51 17.17 0.62
CA ASP A 177 -4.35 17.98 0.28
C ASP A 177 -3.15 17.70 1.21
N TYR A 178 -3.36 17.43 2.50
CA TYR A 178 -2.32 16.87 3.37
C TYR A 178 -2.22 15.34 3.23
N ASN A 179 -3.18 14.55 3.70
CA ASN A 179 -3.21 13.09 3.49
C ASN A 179 -4.41 12.68 2.64
N GLY A 180 -4.23 11.75 1.70
CA GLY A 180 -5.38 11.11 1.04
C GLY A 180 -6.18 10.30 2.07
N VAL A 181 -5.47 9.40 2.77
CA VAL A 181 -6.00 8.61 3.88
C VAL A 181 -5.03 8.66 5.05
N TYR A 182 -5.56 8.85 6.27
CA TYR A 182 -4.80 8.73 7.51
C TYR A 182 -5.47 7.74 8.48
N GLY A 183 -4.75 6.68 8.82
CA GLY A 183 -5.04 5.75 9.91
C GLY A 183 -4.16 6.04 11.11
N SER A 184 -4.75 6.35 12.25
CA SER A 184 -4.01 6.62 13.50
C SER A 184 -3.28 5.39 14.05
N ALA A 185 -2.45 5.57 15.08
CA ALA A 185 -1.74 4.49 15.76
C ALA A 185 -2.65 3.40 16.34
N THR A 186 -3.91 3.73 16.64
CA THR A 186 -4.91 2.77 17.14
C THR A 186 -5.72 2.13 16.02
N ALA A 187 -5.54 2.59 14.77
CA ALA A 187 -6.25 2.08 13.60
C ALA A 187 -5.37 1.11 12.82
N VAL A 188 -5.39 -0.16 13.20
CA VAL A 188 -4.76 -1.24 12.43
C VAL A 188 -5.66 -1.55 11.23
N TRP A 189 -5.09 -1.56 10.02
CA TRP A 189 -5.82 -1.98 8.83
C TRP A 189 -5.93 -3.50 8.80
N THR A 190 -7.11 -4.03 9.12
CA THR A 190 -7.37 -5.47 8.96
C THR A 190 -7.58 -5.83 7.50
N SER A 191 -8.14 -4.89 6.73
CA SER A 191 -8.15 -4.93 5.28
C SER A 191 -8.14 -3.51 4.73
N PHE A 192 -7.15 -3.18 3.92
CA PHE A 192 -7.13 -1.98 3.11
C PHE A 192 -6.95 -2.39 1.66
N SER A 193 -7.94 -2.11 0.81
CA SER A 193 -7.89 -2.38 -0.63
C SER A 193 -8.07 -1.09 -1.42
N ASN A 194 -7.13 -0.81 -2.32
CA ASN A 194 -7.21 0.28 -3.27
C ASN A 194 -7.08 -0.24 -4.71
N ALA A 195 -8.15 -0.14 -5.48
CA ALA A 195 -8.16 -0.32 -6.94
C ALA A 195 -8.33 1.02 -7.69
N GLY A 196 -8.71 2.08 -6.98
CA GLY A 196 -8.92 3.43 -7.53
C GLY A 196 -7.72 4.35 -7.34
N SER A 197 -8.00 5.62 -7.11
CA SER A 197 -6.99 6.66 -6.89
C SER A 197 -7.03 7.19 -5.46
N ILE A 198 -5.89 7.19 -4.78
CA ILE A 198 -5.67 7.87 -3.50
C ILE A 198 -4.50 8.82 -3.66
N THR A 199 -4.73 10.11 -3.45
CA THR A 199 -3.73 11.14 -3.71
C THR A 199 -3.64 12.20 -2.64
N SER A 200 -2.46 12.81 -2.56
CA SER A 200 -2.19 13.97 -1.72
C SER A 200 -1.17 14.91 -2.35
N ASN A 201 -1.09 16.13 -1.82
CA ASN A 201 -0.10 17.13 -2.27
C ASN A 201 1.04 17.33 -1.26
N ARG A 202 0.74 17.31 0.05
CA ARG A 202 1.68 17.79 1.09
C ARG A 202 2.18 16.75 2.08
N GLY A 203 1.34 15.82 2.53
CA GLY A 203 1.71 14.69 3.39
C GLY A 203 1.63 13.38 2.62
N ALA A 204 1.74 12.25 3.30
CA ALA A 204 1.70 10.95 2.63
C ALA A 204 0.34 10.71 1.98
N ALA A 205 0.29 10.08 0.81
CA ALA A 205 -1.01 9.77 0.19
C ALA A 205 -1.80 8.79 1.06
N VAL A 206 -1.12 7.79 1.63
CA VAL A 206 -1.63 6.95 2.71
C VAL A 206 -0.66 7.00 3.89
N GLU A 207 -1.15 7.41 5.06
CA GLU A 207 -0.44 7.27 6.33
C GLU A 207 -1.12 6.20 7.18
N ALA A 208 -0.41 5.11 7.47
CA ALA A 208 -0.89 3.94 8.20
C ALA A 208 -0.10 3.76 9.50
N THR A 209 -0.33 4.65 10.46
CA THR A 209 0.42 4.68 11.72
C THR A 209 0.19 3.44 12.59
N GLY A 210 -0.98 2.80 12.48
CA GLY A 210 -1.28 1.51 13.13
C GLY A 210 -0.80 0.28 12.35
N GLY A 211 -0.18 0.44 11.18
CA GLY A 211 0.24 -0.67 10.32
C GLY A 211 -0.94 -1.49 9.76
N GLY A 212 -0.71 -2.79 9.57
CA GLY A 212 -1.68 -3.73 8.99
C GLY A 212 -1.43 -4.07 7.52
N THR A 213 -2.43 -4.64 6.86
CA THR A 213 -2.31 -5.13 5.48
C THR A 213 -2.91 -4.13 4.48
N ILE A 214 -2.10 -3.69 3.53
CA ILE A 214 -2.45 -2.75 2.46
C ILE A 214 -2.28 -3.45 1.12
N THR A 215 -3.37 -3.58 0.36
CA THR A 215 -3.37 -4.10 -1.00
C THR A 215 -3.66 -2.98 -1.99
N ASN A 216 -2.76 -2.75 -2.93
CA ASN A 216 -2.90 -1.74 -3.98
C ASN A 216 -2.83 -2.37 -5.37
N SER A 217 -3.92 -2.25 -6.13
CA SER A 217 -3.96 -2.50 -7.59
C SER A 217 -4.24 -1.22 -8.39
N GLY A 218 -4.58 -0.12 -7.71
CA GLY A 218 -4.79 1.20 -8.30
C GLY A 218 -3.57 2.11 -8.19
N THR A 219 -3.82 3.39 -7.95
CA THR A 219 -2.79 4.41 -7.74
C THR A 219 -2.85 4.95 -6.31
N ILE A 220 -1.69 4.95 -5.64
CA ILE A 220 -1.44 5.71 -4.42
C ILE A 220 -0.31 6.70 -4.74
N ALA A 221 -0.59 8.00 -4.74
CA ALA A 221 0.39 8.99 -5.17
C ALA A 221 0.40 10.28 -4.34
N ASN A 222 1.57 10.62 -3.79
CA ASN A 222 1.85 11.99 -3.37
C ASN A 222 2.51 12.76 -4.52
N THR A 223 1.94 13.91 -4.87
CA THR A 223 2.42 14.76 -5.99
C THR A 223 3.52 15.74 -5.56
N GLY A 224 3.66 16.00 -4.25
CA GLY A 224 4.72 16.82 -3.67
C GLY A 224 4.70 18.27 -4.15
N SER A 225 3.70 19.04 -3.72
CA SER A 225 3.52 20.44 -4.12
C SER A 225 3.94 21.45 -3.03
N ALA A 226 3.95 21.05 -1.75
CA ALA A 226 4.37 21.84 -0.59
C ALA A 226 4.47 20.92 0.66
N GLY A 227 4.92 21.40 1.82
CA GLY A 227 4.88 20.64 3.08
C GLY A 227 6.23 20.06 3.54
N ASN A 228 6.17 19.16 4.53
CA ASN A 228 7.37 18.52 5.10
C ASN A 228 7.86 17.42 4.17
N ALA A 229 9.06 17.58 3.62
CA ALA A 229 9.65 16.63 2.67
C ALA A 229 9.82 15.21 3.25
N ALA A 230 9.90 15.06 4.57
CA ALA A 230 9.91 13.76 5.24
C ALA A 230 8.58 12.99 5.09
N ASP A 231 7.48 13.70 4.84
CA ASP A 231 6.14 13.14 4.74
C ASP A 231 5.73 12.92 3.26
N TRP A 232 6.56 13.30 2.29
CA TRP A 232 6.32 13.16 0.85
C TRP A 232 6.44 11.72 0.34
N ASN A 233 5.58 10.87 0.88
CA ASN A 233 5.55 9.43 0.64
C ASN A 233 4.28 9.04 -0.13
N GLY A 234 4.36 8.00 -0.96
CA GLY A 234 3.15 7.30 -1.40
C GLY A 234 2.47 6.67 -0.19
N ILE A 235 3.19 5.79 0.51
CA ILE A 235 2.76 5.17 1.75
C ILE A 235 3.76 5.49 2.87
N LEU A 236 3.25 5.90 4.03
CA LEU A 236 4.03 6.08 5.24
C LEU A 236 3.46 5.22 6.38
N VAL A 237 4.28 4.34 6.93
CA VAL A 237 3.97 3.56 8.15
C VAL A 237 4.83 4.11 9.28
N ARG A 238 4.25 4.29 10.48
CA ARG A 238 4.95 4.87 11.65
C ARG A 238 4.91 3.92 12.85
N ASN A 239 5.58 4.35 13.93
CA ASN A 239 5.46 3.80 15.28
C ASN A 239 5.78 2.33 15.42
N THR A 240 6.72 1.82 14.60
CA THR A 240 7.13 0.41 14.64
C THR A 240 5.95 -0.56 14.48
N ALA A 241 4.87 -0.14 13.81
CA ALA A 241 3.72 -1.00 13.56
C ALA A 241 4.01 -1.95 12.39
N ALA A 242 3.83 -3.25 12.59
CA ALA A 242 4.02 -4.23 11.52
C ALA A 242 3.09 -3.92 10.33
N ALA A 243 3.63 -4.05 9.12
CA ALA A 243 2.89 -3.75 7.90
C ALA A 243 3.21 -4.76 6.81
N GLU A 244 2.17 -5.19 6.10
CA GLU A 244 2.28 -5.95 4.85
C GLU A 244 1.72 -5.07 3.73
N ILE A 245 2.55 -4.74 2.74
CA ILE A 245 2.14 -3.98 1.56
C ILE A 245 2.21 -4.91 0.36
N ILE A 246 1.07 -5.13 -0.30
CA ILE A 246 0.94 -5.94 -1.51
C ILE A 246 0.62 -4.99 -2.66
N ASN A 247 1.49 -4.95 -3.66
CA ASN A 247 1.32 -4.05 -4.80
C ASN A 247 1.18 -4.83 -6.11
N SER A 248 0.23 -4.42 -6.94
CA SER A 248 0.06 -4.77 -8.35
C SER A 248 -0.29 -3.53 -9.20
N GLY A 249 -0.30 -2.35 -8.58
CA GLY A 249 -0.53 -1.06 -9.22
C GLY A 249 0.63 -0.09 -9.01
N THR A 250 0.34 1.21 -8.98
CA THR A 250 1.35 2.27 -8.80
C THR A 250 1.36 2.81 -7.39
N ILE A 251 2.55 2.88 -6.78
CA ILE A 251 2.81 3.63 -5.55
C ILE A 251 3.89 4.66 -5.84
N SER A 252 3.57 5.93 -5.63
CA SER A 252 4.46 7.06 -5.93
C SER A 252 4.52 8.03 -4.77
N GLY A 253 5.71 8.46 -4.41
CA GLY A 253 5.89 9.65 -3.59
C GLY A 253 6.93 10.57 -4.18
N LYS A 254 6.84 11.86 -3.86
CA LYS A 254 7.81 12.84 -4.33
C LYS A 254 9.22 12.55 -3.82
N THR A 255 9.34 12.00 -2.60
CA THR A 255 10.62 11.54 -2.03
C THR A 255 10.72 10.01 -2.08
N ASN A 256 9.85 9.30 -1.37
CA ASN A 256 9.85 7.85 -1.28
C ASN A 256 8.51 7.28 -1.75
N ALA A 257 8.52 6.18 -2.48
CA ALA A 257 7.29 5.43 -2.74
C ALA A 257 6.71 4.94 -1.40
N ILE A 258 7.56 4.37 -0.54
CA ILE A 258 7.18 3.79 0.74
C ILE A 258 8.24 4.13 1.79
N THR A 259 7.80 4.52 2.98
CA THR A 259 8.67 4.64 4.16
C THR A 259 8.07 3.89 5.33
N PHE A 260 8.85 2.98 5.91
CA PHE A 260 8.61 2.41 7.22
C PHE A 260 9.44 3.20 8.23
N ALA A 261 8.78 4.11 8.95
CA ALA A 261 9.43 5.01 9.90
C ALA A 261 9.34 4.45 11.33
N ALA A 262 10.49 4.31 11.98
CA ALA A 262 10.54 4.03 13.40
C ALA A 262 10.01 5.21 14.23
N ALA A 263 9.43 4.92 15.39
CA ALA A 263 9.25 5.96 16.41
C ALA A 263 10.62 6.36 16.97
N ALA A 264 10.81 7.67 17.22
CA ALA A 264 12.04 8.16 17.83
C ALA A 264 12.32 7.45 19.16
N GLY A 265 13.53 6.93 19.33
CA GLY A 265 13.97 6.29 20.57
C GLY A 265 13.55 4.84 20.76
N VAL A 266 12.95 4.18 19.75
CA VAL A 266 12.62 2.74 19.82
C VAL A 266 13.75 1.92 19.18
N PRO A 267 14.47 1.06 19.94
CA PRO A 267 15.65 0.36 19.43
C PRO A 267 15.36 -0.77 18.44
N ALA A 268 14.18 -1.39 18.51
CA ALA A 268 13.78 -2.50 17.65
C ALA A 268 12.50 -2.13 16.89
N GLY A 269 12.59 -2.11 15.56
CA GLY A 269 11.44 -1.90 14.70
C GLY A 269 10.61 -3.17 14.51
N ALA A 270 9.44 -3.01 13.89
CA ALA A 270 8.58 -4.13 13.54
C ALA A 270 9.17 -4.96 12.41
N THR A 271 8.55 -6.11 12.15
CA THR A 271 8.72 -6.78 10.87
C THR A 271 7.79 -6.16 9.82
N HIS A 272 8.35 -5.74 8.70
CA HIS A 272 7.61 -5.25 7.56
C HIS A 272 7.81 -6.18 6.35
N THR A 273 6.80 -6.28 5.50
CA THR A 273 6.88 -7.06 4.26
C THR A 273 6.32 -6.25 3.11
N LEU A 274 7.09 -6.12 2.04
CA LEU A 274 6.66 -5.60 0.75
C LEU A 274 6.59 -6.74 -0.25
N ARG A 275 5.41 -6.98 -0.82
CA ARG A 275 5.16 -7.97 -1.86
C ARG A 275 4.88 -7.24 -3.17
N LEU A 276 5.75 -7.43 -4.16
CA LEU A 276 5.56 -6.88 -5.50
C LEU A 276 5.03 -7.97 -6.43
N GLN A 277 3.85 -7.76 -6.98
CA GLN A 277 3.21 -8.62 -7.96
C GLN A 277 3.31 -8.02 -9.37
N THR A 278 2.92 -8.80 -10.39
CA THR A 278 2.81 -8.30 -11.77
C THR A 278 1.99 -7.01 -11.82
N GLY A 279 2.53 -6.00 -12.52
CA GLY A 279 1.92 -4.66 -12.61
C GLY A 279 2.43 -3.67 -11.56
N SER A 280 3.23 -4.11 -10.58
CA SER A 280 3.86 -3.22 -9.61
C SER A 280 4.71 -2.13 -10.26
N VAL A 281 4.43 -0.88 -9.91
CA VAL A 281 5.26 0.27 -10.24
C VAL A 281 5.54 1.06 -8.96
N LEU A 282 6.82 1.23 -8.63
CA LEU A 282 7.27 2.09 -7.53
C LEU A 282 7.97 3.32 -8.10
N VAL A 283 7.51 4.51 -7.73
CA VAL A 283 8.14 5.78 -8.09
C VAL A 283 8.65 6.47 -6.82
N GLY A 284 9.97 6.44 -6.65
CA GLY A 284 10.66 6.85 -5.42
C GLY A 284 11.34 5.66 -4.72
N ASN A 285 12.07 5.94 -3.65
CA ASN A 285 12.75 4.91 -2.85
C ASN A 285 11.77 4.16 -1.94
N VAL A 286 12.22 3.03 -1.40
CA VAL A 286 11.55 2.24 -0.38
C VAL A 286 12.49 2.13 0.81
N VAL A 287 12.10 2.71 1.94
CA VAL A 287 12.93 2.76 3.15
C VAL A 287 12.37 1.80 4.18
N GLY A 288 13.10 0.72 4.48
CA GLY A 288 12.77 -0.30 5.51
C GLY A 288 12.80 0.24 6.94
N GLY A 289 13.67 1.23 7.20
CA GLY A 289 13.77 1.82 8.52
C GLY A 289 14.57 0.94 9.48
N THR A 290 13.98 0.59 10.62
CA THR A 290 14.56 -0.33 11.62
C THR A 290 13.68 -1.56 11.75
N GLY A 291 14.25 -2.66 12.26
CA GLY A 291 13.50 -3.90 12.45
C GLY A 291 13.91 -4.95 11.43
N THR A 292 12.95 -5.68 10.89
CA THR A 292 13.20 -6.67 9.85
C THR A 292 12.31 -6.41 8.65
N ASP A 293 12.93 -6.02 7.55
CA ASP A 293 12.26 -5.58 6.35
C ASP A 293 12.48 -6.59 5.22
N ASN A 294 11.37 -7.13 4.71
CA ASN A 294 11.39 -8.23 3.75
C ASN A 294 10.82 -7.75 2.41
N LEU A 295 11.56 -7.97 1.34
CA LEU A 295 11.05 -7.85 -0.03
C LEU A 295 10.70 -9.25 -0.56
N ILE A 296 9.48 -9.44 -1.03
CA ILE A 296 9.05 -10.64 -1.72
C ILE A 296 8.62 -10.26 -3.14
N LEU A 297 9.23 -10.92 -4.12
CA LEU A 297 8.92 -10.75 -5.53
C LEU A 297 8.00 -11.88 -5.97
N GLU A 298 6.82 -11.51 -6.48
CA GLU A 298 5.75 -12.41 -6.92
C GLU A 298 5.35 -12.08 -8.36
N GLY A 299 4.85 -13.06 -9.11
CA GLY A 299 4.54 -12.85 -10.52
C GLY A 299 5.76 -12.42 -11.34
N THR A 300 5.63 -11.35 -12.14
CA THR A 300 6.67 -10.88 -13.06
C THR A 300 6.94 -9.40 -12.93
N GLY A 301 8.19 -8.98 -13.15
CA GLY A 301 8.51 -7.56 -13.09
C GLY A 301 9.98 -7.21 -13.33
N THR A 302 10.27 -5.91 -13.31
CA THR A 302 11.63 -5.37 -13.32
C THR A 302 11.72 -4.25 -12.30
N GLU A 303 12.77 -4.24 -11.50
CA GLU A 303 12.99 -3.17 -10.52
C GLU A 303 14.47 -2.84 -10.33
N GLY A 304 14.76 -1.58 -10.01
CA GLY A 304 16.07 -1.13 -9.57
C GLY A 304 16.27 -1.48 -8.09
N ILE A 305 17.18 -2.40 -7.79
CA ILE A 305 17.46 -2.83 -6.41
C ILE A 305 17.93 -1.67 -5.52
N ALA A 306 18.53 -0.64 -6.11
CA ALA A 306 18.98 0.57 -5.41
C ALA A 306 17.84 1.36 -4.73
N LYS A 307 16.58 1.10 -5.10
CA LYS A 307 15.42 1.73 -4.45
C LYS A 307 15.22 1.24 -3.01
N PHE A 308 15.69 0.04 -2.68
CA PHE A 308 15.45 -0.57 -1.37
C PHE A 308 16.62 -0.28 -0.44
N SER A 309 16.35 0.47 0.63
CA SER A 309 17.33 0.75 1.69
C SER A 309 16.86 0.17 3.02
N ASN A 310 17.82 -0.34 3.81
CA ASN A 310 17.56 -1.03 5.08
C ASN A 310 16.58 -2.20 4.93
N PHE A 311 16.81 -3.06 3.94
CA PHE A 311 16.11 -4.35 3.85
C PHE A 311 17.02 -5.48 4.31
N GLU A 312 16.46 -6.41 5.08
CA GLU A 312 17.18 -7.57 5.59
C GLU A 312 17.12 -8.72 4.59
N THR A 313 15.94 -8.97 4.01
CA THR A 313 15.71 -10.15 3.19
C THR A 313 15.10 -9.85 1.83
N LEU A 314 15.51 -10.65 0.84
CA LEU A 314 14.89 -10.75 -0.46
C LEU A 314 14.43 -12.19 -0.69
N THR A 315 13.16 -12.38 -1.06
CA THR A 315 12.64 -13.66 -1.52
C THR A 315 12.09 -13.53 -2.93
N MET A 316 12.59 -14.32 -3.86
CA MET A 316 11.95 -14.53 -5.16
C MET A 316 11.01 -15.73 -5.07
N ASN A 317 9.71 -15.49 -5.15
CA ASN A 317 8.63 -16.50 -5.08
C ASN A 317 7.60 -16.31 -6.22
N GLY A 318 8.04 -15.71 -7.33
CA GLY A 318 7.22 -15.40 -8.49
C GLY A 318 7.50 -16.29 -9.69
N VAL A 319 7.32 -15.72 -10.88
CA VAL A 319 7.58 -16.35 -12.19
C VAL A 319 8.91 -15.86 -12.76
N ASP A 320 9.06 -14.54 -12.96
CA ASP A 320 10.26 -13.96 -13.60
C ASP A 320 10.47 -12.49 -13.20
N TRP A 321 11.52 -12.22 -12.43
CA TRP A 321 11.89 -10.88 -11.99
C TRP A 321 13.30 -10.52 -12.39
N THR A 322 13.47 -9.31 -12.95
CA THR A 322 14.79 -8.73 -13.23
C THR A 322 15.11 -7.62 -12.23
N LEU A 323 16.22 -7.75 -11.51
CA LEU A 323 16.79 -6.71 -10.67
C LEU A 323 17.96 -6.03 -11.38
N THR A 324 17.91 -4.71 -11.46
CA THR A 324 18.94 -3.85 -12.08
C THR A 324 19.56 -2.92 -11.05
N GLY A 325 20.69 -2.29 -11.37
CA GLY A 325 21.39 -1.40 -10.43
C GLY A 325 22.02 -2.14 -9.26
N ASN A 326 22.46 -1.40 -8.23
CA ASN A 326 23.25 -1.95 -7.12
C ASN A 326 22.53 -1.76 -5.79
N GLY A 327 22.50 -2.80 -4.94
CA GLY A 327 21.77 -2.74 -3.68
C GLY A 327 22.10 -3.90 -2.75
N THR A 328 21.57 -3.81 -1.54
CA THR A 328 21.97 -4.67 -0.43
C THR A 328 20.75 -5.20 0.32
N PHE A 329 20.77 -6.51 0.60
CA PHE A 329 19.90 -7.17 1.57
C PHE A 329 20.78 -7.74 2.68
N SER A 330 20.69 -7.15 3.88
CA SER A 330 21.70 -7.29 4.94
C SER A 330 21.80 -8.68 5.56
N THR A 331 20.79 -9.54 5.37
CA THR A 331 20.69 -10.86 5.98
C THR A 331 20.77 -11.98 4.95
N THR A 332 19.75 -12.13 4.08
CA THR A 332 19.71 -13.25 3.12
C THR A 332 18.93 -12.92 1.85
N THR A 333 19.26 -13.63 0.76
CA THR A 333 18.41 -13.74 -0.43
C THR A 333 18.03 -15.20 -0.67
N THR A 334 16.75 -15.47 -0.89
CA THR A 334 16.26 -16.81 -1.24
C THR A 334 15.56 -16.78 -2.59
N VAL A 335 16.05 -17.54 -3.56
CA VAL A 335 15.34 -17.82 -4.81
C VAL A 335 14.50 -19.08 -4.58
N GLN A 336 13.29 -18.88 -4.07
CA GLN A 336 12.40 -19.96 -3.66
C GLN A 336 11.71 -20.61 -4.86
N ALA A 337 11.24 -19.81 -5.81
CA ALA A 337 10.58 -20.26 -7.03
C ALA A 337 10.77 -19.26 -8.18
N GLY A 338 10.60 -19.72 -9.42
CA GLY A 338 10.69 -18.87 -10.61
C GLY A 338 12.11 -18.40 -10.92
N THR A 339 12.24 -17.33 -11.71
CA THR A 339 13.53 -16.81 -12.18
C THR A 339 13.86 -15.46 -11.55
N LEU A 340 14.96 -15.38 -10.81
CA LEU A 340 15.57 -14.12 -10.40
C LEU A 340 16.75 -13.81 -11.35
N ARG A 341 16.62 -12.73 -12.14
CA ARG A 341 17.67 -12.23 -13.02
C ARG A 341 18.38 -11.04 -12.37
N ILE A 342 19.69 -11.15 -12.16
CA ILE A 342 20.54 -10.07 -11.66
C ILE A 342 21.27 -9.41 -12.82
N ASN A 343 20.87 -8.20 -13.17
CA ASN A 343 21.46 -7.35 -14.21
C ASN A 343 22.05 -6.06 -13.59
N GLY A 344 22.74 -6.23 -12.47
CA GLY A 344 23.33 -5.17 -11.65
C GLY A 344 24.20 -5.80 -10.57
N GLN A 345 24.18 -5.29 -9.35
CA GLN A 345 24.83 -5.91 -8.19
C GLN A 345 23.83 -6.19 -7.07
N LEU A 346 23.71 -7.46 -6.68
CA LEU A 346 23.02 -7.90 -5.48
C LEU A 346 24.05 -8.17 -4.38
N THR A 347 24.05 -7.40 -3.31
CA THR A 347 24.84 -7.71 -2.11
C THR A 347 23.96 -8.39 -1.08
N SER A 348 24.29 -9.62 -0.71
CA SER A 348 23.60 -10.35 0.35
C SER A 348 24.50 -11.43 0.94
N PRO A 349 24.71 -11.49 2.28
CA PRO A 349 25.70 -12.40 2.88
C PRO A 349 25.56 -13.87 2.46
N ALA A 350 24.31 -14.32 2.30
CA ALA A 350 23.98 -15.64 1.82
C ALA A 350 22.84 -15.61 0.81
N VAL A 351 23.03 -16.30 -0.32
CA VAL A 351 22.05 -16.50 -1.38
C VAL A 351 21.78 -17.99 -1.55
N GLY A 352 20.53 -18.41 -1.31
CA GLY A 352 20.10 -19.79 -1.52
C GLY A 352 19.21 -19.92 -2.76
N VAL A 353 19.60 -20.77 -3.71
CA VAL A 353 18.72 -21.15 -4.85
C VAL A 353 18.05 -22.46 -4.49
N GLN A 354 16.73 -22.42 -4.27
CA GLN A 354 15.95 -23.56 -3.81
C GLN A 354 15.40 -24.38 -4.99
N SER A 355 14.81 -25.53 -4.67
CA SER A 355 14.12 -26.37 -5.66
C SER A 355 13.00 -25.59 -6.35
N GLY A 356 13.04 -25.52 -7.69
CA GLY A 356 12.11 -24.71 -8.49
C GLY A 356 12.54 -23.25 -8.70
N GLY A 357 13.61 -22.80 -8.05
CA GLY A 357 14.22 -21.49 -8.25
C GLY A 357 15.31 -21.49 -9.32
N THR A 358 15.41 -20.40 -10.08
CA THR A 358 16.49 -20.13 -11.04
C THR A 358 17.14 -18.77 -10.75
N LEU A 359 18.45 -18.75 -10.49
CA LEU A 359 19.25 -17.53 -10.44
C LEU A 359 19.98 -17.35 -11.77
N THR A 360 19.84 -16.18 -12.41
CA THR A 360 20.42 -15.89 -13.72
C THR A 360 20.83 -14.43 -13.88
N GLY A 361 21.26 -14.03 -15.08
CA GLY A 361 21.59 -12.66 -15.46
C GLY A 361 23.06 -12.47 -15.84
N ASN A 362 23.46 -11.20 -15.91
CA ASN A 362 24.79 -10.76 -16.32
C ASN A 362 25.50 -9.86 -15.29
N GLY A 363 24.93 -9.79 -14.09
CA GLY A 363 25.42 -8.96 -13.01
C GLY A 363 26.35 -9.68 -12.04
N THR A 364 26.48 -9.09 -10.85
CA THR A 364 27.31 -9.60 -9.76
C THR A 364 26.46 -9.90 -8.53
N VAL A 365 26.69 -11.04 -7.89
CA VAL A 365 26.21 -11.33 -6.54
C VAL A 365 27.40 -11.22 -5.59
N VAL A 366 27.31 -10.37 -4.57
CA VAL A 366 28.32 -10.23 -3.52
C VAL A 366 27.82 -10.95 -2.28
N GLY A 367 28.54 -12.02 -1.89
CA GLY A 367 28.17 -12.94 -0.82
C GLY A 367 28.13 -14.39 -1.28
N ASN A 368 27.95 -15.31 -0.32
CA ASN A 368 28.04 -16.74 -0.59
C ASN A 368 26.78 -17.23 -1.31
N VAL A 369 26.95 -18.01 -2.37
CA VAL A 369 25.84 -18.58 -3.14
C VAL A 369 25.82 -20.09 -2.96
N THR A 370 24.69 -20.63 -2.50
CA THR A 370 24.42 -22.08 -2.45
C THR A 370 23.32 -22.42 -3.44
N ASN A 371 23.64 -23.24 -4.44
CA ASN A 371 22.67 -23.83 -5.35
C ASN A 371 22.24 -25.19 -4.78
N ASN A 372 21.07 -25.21 -4.12
CA ASN A 372 20.56 -26.39 -3.41
C ASN A 372 19.99 -27.44 -4.36
N THR A 373 19.72 -28.64 -3.84
CA THR A 373 19.10 -29.73 -4.59
C THR A 373 17.81 -29.26 -5.29
N GLY A 374 17.72 -29.49 -6.60
CA GLY A 374 16.61 -29.02 -7.44
C GLY A 374 16.69 -27.55 -7.88
N GLY A 375 17.62 -26.77 -7.36
CA GLY A 375 17.88 -25.39 -7.76
C GLY A 375 18.63 -25.29 -9.08
N ASN A 376 18.58 -24.11 -9.70
CA ASN A 376 19.21 -23.87 -11.00
C ASN A 376 19.97 -22.53 -11.02
N VAL A 377 21.28 -22.57 -11.28
CA VAL A 377 22.04 -21.38 -11.67
C VAL A 377 22.16 -21.40 -13.18
N ARG A 378 21.74 -20.32 -13.85
CA ARG A 378 21.66 -20.28 -15.31
C ARG A 378 22.42 -19.08 -15.88
N VAL A 379 23.29 -19.30 -16.86
CA VAL A 379 23.98 -18.23 -17.60
C VAL A 379 23.80 -18.48 -19.10
N ASP A 380 22.90 -17.72 -19.74
CA ASP A 380 22.57 -17.93 -21.16
C ASP A 380 23.70 -17.45 -22.10
N SER A 381 24.27 -16.29 -21.80
CA SER A 381 25.36 -15.66 -22.54
C SER A 381 26.06 -14.65 -21.64
N GLY A 382 27.34 -14.36 -21.88
CA GLY A 382 28.10 -13.42 -21.04
C GLY A 382 28.41 -14.00 -19.67
N THR A 383 28.62 -13.13 -18.67
CA THR A 383 29.11 -13.57 -17.34
C THR A 383 28.13 -13.23 -16.24
N LEU A 384 27.81 -14.21 -15.38
CA LEU A 384 27.25 -13.98 -14.04
C LEU A 384 28.39 -14.13 -13.04
N ALA A 385 28.67 -13.09 -12.26
CA ALA A 385 29.78 -13.09 -11.32
C ALA A 385 29.31 -13.30 -9.88
N PHE A 386 29.95 -14.19 -9.13
CA PHE A 386 29.78 -14.33 -7.69
C PHE A 386 31.07 -13.86 -7.00
N ASN A 387 30.99 -12.82 -6.19
CA ASN A 387 32.04 -12.34 -5.31
C ASN A 387 31.79 -12.90 -3.89
N GLY A 388 32.09 -14.18 -3.74
CA GLY A 388 31.82 -15.00 -2.57
C GLY A 388 31.97 -16.48 -2.91
N ASN A 389 31.92 -17.36 -1.91
CA ASN A 389 32.00 -18.81 -2.18
C ASN A 389 30.75 -19.29 -2.91
N TYR A 390 30.94 -20.24 -3.83
CA TYR A 390 29.86 -20.94 -4.51
C TYR A 390 29.82 -22.41 -4.12
N ILE A 391 28.68 -22.90 -3.68
CA ILE A 391 28.44 -24.32 -3.40
C ILE A 391 27.39 -24.84 -4.40
N HIS A 392 27.78 -25.82 -5.21
CA HIS A 392 26.89 -26.55 -6.10
C HIS A 392 26.56 -27.90 -5.48
N GLN A 393 25.33 -28.08 -5.01
CA GLN A 393 24.93 -29.30 -4.30
C GLN A 393 24.52 -30.42 -5.27
N MET A 394 24.58 -31.65 -4.76
CA MET A 394 24.05 -32.82 -5.46
C MET A 394 22.58 -32.60 -5.87
N GLY A 395 22.26 -32.93 -7.12
CA GLY A 395 20.92 -32.75 -7.69
C GLY A 395 20.55 -31.30 -8.04
N ALA A 396 21.48 -30.34 -7.92
CA ALA A 396 21.33 -29.00 -8.46
C ALA A 396 21.74 -28.93 -9.95
N PHE A 397 21.34 -27.85 -10.64
CA PHE A 397 21.67 -27.61 -12.04
C PHE A 397 22.52 -26.36 -12.25
N LEU A 398 23.57 -26.46 -13.08
CA LEU A 398 24.24 -25.33 -13.72
C LEU A 398 23.86 -25.35 -15.21
N THR A 399 23.04 -24.41 -15.64
CA THR A 399 22.60 -24.32 -17.04
C THR A 399 23.39 -23.25 -17.77
N VAL A 400 23.99 -23.60 -18.91
CA VAL A 400 24.78 -22.65 -19.71
C VAL A 400 24.32 -22.64 -21.15
N GLY A 401 24.07 -21.43 -21.68
CA GLY A 401 23.84 -21.25 -23.11
C GLY A 401 25.16 -21.25 -23.86
N VAL A 402 25.19 -21.90 -25.02
CA VAL A 402 26.38 -22.01 -25.86
C VAL A 402 25.99 -21.82 -27.32
N THR A 403 26.68 -20.95 -28.03
CA THR A 403 26.64 -20.76 -29.49
C THR A 403 28.02 -21.08 -30.06
N PRO A 404 28.19 -21.21 -31.39
CA PRO A 404 29.52 -21.47 -31.96
C PRO A 404 30.62 -20.47 -31.59
N SER A 405 30.25 -19.23 -31.24
CA SER A 405 31.21 -18.14 -30.98
C SER A 405 31.15 -17.55 -29.57
N ALA A 406 30.22 -18.00 -28.72
CA ALA A 406 30.02 -17.45 -27.38
C ALA A 406 29.34 -18.45 -26.44
N ASN A 407 29.60 -18.32 -25.15
CA ASN A 407 28.93 -19.10 -24.11
C ASN A 407 28.64 -18.24 -22.87
N GLY A 408 27.75 -18.74 -22.02
CA GLY A 408 27.59 -18.26 -20.66
C GLY A 408 28.74 -18.73 -19.76
N VAL A 409 29.18 -17.86 -18.86
CA VAL A 409 30.24 -18.11 -17.88
C VAL A 409 29.74 -17.77 -16.47
N LEU A 410 29.85 -18.72 -15.55
CA LEU A 410 29.75 -18.45 -14.12
C LEU A 410 31.14 -18.11 -13.56
N ALA A 411 31.37 -16.87 -13.16
CA ALA A 411 32.67 -16.43 -12.64
C ALA A 411 32.64 -16.33 -11.11
N ILE A 412 33.46 -17.12 -10.42
CA ILE A 412 33.73 -16.93 -9.00
C ILE A 412 34.93 -15.99 -8.86
N THR A 413 34.68 -14.84 -8.27
CA THR A 413 35.57 -13.67 -8.25
C THR A 413 35.95 -13.31 -6.81
N GLY A 414 37.07 -12.59 -6.66
CA GLY A 414 37.61 -12.21 -5.35
C GLY A 414 38.62 -13.21 -4.82
N THR A 415 39.61 -12.72 -4.06
CA THR A 415 40.73 -13.53 -3.54
C THR A 415 40.24 -14.49 -2.47
N GLY A 416 40.61 -15.77 -2.55
CA GLY A 416 40.28 -16.78 -1.55
C GLY A 416 38.84 -17.32 -1.63
N HIS A 417 38.05 -16.93 -2.63
CA HIS A 417 36.73 -17.52 -2.88
C HIS A 417 36.84 -18.79 -3.73
N THR A 418 35.99 -19.76 -3.43
CA THR A 418 36.04 -21.10 -4.03
C THR A 418 34.72 -21.49 -4.69
N ALA A 419 34.81 -22.38 -5.69
CA ALA A 419 33.67 -23.14 -6.21
C ALA A 419 33.74 -24.57 -5.66
N THR A 420 32.88 -24.92 -4.72
CA THR A 420 32.75 -26.28 -4.19
C THR A 420 31.67 -27.03 -4.96
N ILE A 421 32.05 -28.11 -5.64
CA ILE A 421 31.16 -28.92 -6.47
C ILE A 421 30.91 -30.27 -5.79
N ASN A 422 29.78 -30.41 -5.10
CA ASN A 422 29.41 -31.60 -4.30
C ASN A 422 28.61 -32.62 -5.12
N GLY A 423 28.90 -32.73 -6.41
CA GLY A 423 28.00 -33.35 -7.38
C GLY A 423 26.88 -32.37 -7.81
N GLY A 424 26.23 -32.64 -8.93
CA GLY A 424 25.32 -31.72 -9.59
C GLY A 424 25.41 -31.88 -11.10
N THR A 425 24.47 -31.31 -11.84
CA THR A 425 24.37 -31.52 -13.30
C THR A 425 24.62 -30.23 -14.05
N VAL A 426 25.58 -30.27 -14.99
CA VAL A 426 25.72 -29.22 -16.01
C VAL A 426 24.72 -29.52 -17.13
N ARG A 427 23.91 -28.52 -17.50
CA ARG A 427 23.01 -28.56 -18.65
C ARG A 427 23.48 -27.57 -19.69
N VAL A 428 23.74 -28.06 -20.91
CA VAL A 428 24.12 -27.20 -22.04
C VAL A 428 22.90 -26.93 -22.89
N MET A 429 22.57 -25.66 -23.07
CA MET A 429 21.58 -25.19 -24.04
C MET A 429 22.32 -24.73 -25.30
N ALA A 430 22.54 -25.68 -26.22
CA ALA A 430 23.16 -25.37 -27.50
C ALA A 430 22.20 -24.56 -28.38
N GLY A 431 22.60 -23.35 -28.74
CA GLY A 431 21.94 -22.54 -29.75
C GLY A 431 22.13 -23.11 -31.15
N VAL A 432 21.46 -22.51 -32.13
CA VAL A 432 21.64 -22.90 -33.53
C VAL A 432 23.04 -22.52 -34.03
N GLY A 433 23.67 -23.42 -34.79
CA GLY A 433 24.93 -23.12 -35.48
C GLY A 433 25.82 -24.34 -35.71
N SER A 434 26.91 -24.12 -36.45
CA SER A 434 27.91 -25.14 -36.74
C SER A 434 29.00 -25.10 -35.67
N TYR A 435 29.08 -26.16 -34.88
CA TYR A 435 30.09 -26.32 -33.84
C TYR A 435 31.30 -27.03 -34.43
N ALA A 436 32.49 -26.42 -34.35
CA ALA A 436 33.70 -27.10 -34.76
C ALA A 436 33.96 -28.28 -33.82
N PRO A 437 34.38 -29.46 -34.35
CA PRO A 437 34.76 -30.59 -33.51
C PRO A 437 35.75 -30.17 -32.42
N SER A 438 35.55 -30.67 -31.20
CA SER A 438 36.43 -30.40 -30.06
C SER A 438 36.54 -28.94 -29.59
N THR A 439 35.57 -28.09 -29.93
CA THR A 439 35.52 -26.72 -29.37
C THR A 439 35.33 -26.79 -27.85
N GLN A 440 36.19 -26.10 -27.11
CA GLN A 440 36.12 -26.02 -25.66
C GLN A 440 35.47 -24.70 -25.24
N TYR A 441 34.51 -24.79 -24.31
CA TYR A 441 33.81 -23.64 -23.74
C TYR A 441 34.09 -23.55 -22.24
N THR A 442 34.64 -22.43 -21.79
CA THR A 442 34.85 -22.18 -20.37
C THR A 442 33.55 -21.74 -19.73
N ILE A 443 32.89 -22.63 -18.98
CA ILE A 443 31.57 -22.38 -18.40
C ILE A 443 31.61 -21.91 -16.95
N LEU A 444 32.74 -22.12 -16.27
CA LEU A 444 32.98 -21.72 -14.88
C LEU A 444 34.43 -21.28 -14.72
N THR A 445 34.67 -20.19 -14.01
CA THR A 445 36.01 -19.71 -13.64
C THR A 445 36.11 -19.41 -12.14
N THR A 446 37.32 -19.46 -11.59
CA THR A 446 37.63 -19.09 -10.21
C THR A 446 38.92 -18.28 -10.21
N THR A 447 38.99 -17.15 -9.50
CA THR A 447 40.20 -16.30 -9.48
C THR A 447 41.28 -16.71 -8.46
N GLY A 448 41.00 -17.66 -7.55
CA GLY A 448 41.96 -18.19 -6.59
C GLY A 448 42.20 -17.28 -5.39
#